data_AF-A0A013XUZ7-F1
#
_entry.id   AF-A0A013XUZ7-F1
#
_cell.length_a   1.000
_cell.length_b   1.000
_cell.length_c   1.000
_cell.angle_alpha   90.00
_cell.angle_beta   90.00
_cell.angle_gamma   90.00
#
_symmetry.space_group_name_H-M   'P 1'
#
loop_
_entity.id
_entity.type
_entity.pdbx_description
1 polymer ?
#
loop_
_entity_poly.entity_id
_entity_poly.type
_entity_poly.pdbx_seq_one_letter_code
_entity_poly.pdbx_strand_id
1 'polypeptide(L)'
;FGAEAVDALHALLGLGHRPLAPRRARPAIRIDRLFAEPIGSTAYALKRLAEMAAEAGERLAERGQGGRRFEAIFFRSDGLAFPLRVETGLPVRDAPSILRLMRERIDALSDPIDPGFGFDMLRLTVPLAEPMAATQLALEGGEARKGESVAALVDRLSIRAGRGRIQRLVPCDSHIPEQAQLALPAVEARAPVDWGPVGEPGDPPLRPIHLFDPPQSIDVIAGVPDGPPHRFRWRRALHDVVRFEGPERIAPEWWRAPDGAIEGDSIGKTRDYYRVEDARGRRYWLFRHGLYGAETPDPGWYLHGLFA
;
A
#
# COMPACT_ATOMS: atom_id res chain seq x y z
N PHE A 1 -30.31 32.81 -36.22
CA PHE A 1 -29.65 31.99 -35.20
C PHE A 1 -28.62 31.10 -35.89
N GLY A 2 -27.40 31.02 -35.35
CA GLY A 2 -26.28 30.31 -35.99
C GLY A 2 -26.17 28.84 -35.56
N ALA A 3 -25.21 28.12 -36.14
CA ALA A 3 -24.95 26.71 -35.84
C ALA A 3 -24.75 26.44 -34.34
N GLU A 4 -24.10 27.36 -33.61
CA GLU A 4 -23.86 27.23 -32.17
C GLU A 4 -25.16 27.11 -31.34
N ALA A 5 -26.24 27.78 -31.76
CA ALA A 5 -27.53 27.70 -31.07
C ALA A 5 -28.21 26.33 -31.28
N VAL A 6 -28.05 25.75 -32.47
CA VAL A 6 -28.55 24.41 -32.80
C VAL A 6 -27.76 23.35 -32.04
N ASP A 7 -26.44 23.50 -31.96
CA ASP A 7 -25.56 22.60 -31.20
C ASP A 7 -25.85 22.63 -29.69
N ALA A 8 -26.12 23.82 -29.14
CA ALA A 8 -26.53 23.97 -27.74
C ALA A 8 -27.89 23.30 -27.48
N LEU A 9 -28.85 23.44 -28.40
CA LEU A 9 -30.17 22.79 -28.30
C LEU A 9 -30.05 21.26 -28.42
N HIS A 10 -29.25 20.75 -29.36
CA HIS A 10 -28.98 19.31 -29.47
C HIS A 10 -28.26 18.76 -28.24
N ALA A 11 -27.36 19.53 -27.62
CA ALA A 11 -26.72 19.13 -26.37
C ALA A 11 -27.71 19.06 -25.19
N LEU A 12 -28.66 20.00 -25.10
CA LEU A 12 -29.72 19.99 -24.09
C LEU A 12 -30.72 18.84 -24.29
N LEU A 13 -31.03 18.52 -25.54
CA LEU A 13 -31.98 17.45 -25.90
C LEU A 13 -31.34 16.05 -25.96
N GLY A 14 -30.03 15.92 -25.67
CA GLY A 14 -29.32 14.64 -25.74
C GLY A 14 -29.11 14.08 -27.16
N LEU A 15 -29.34 14.90 -28.19
CA LEU A 15 -29.20 14.55 -29.61
C LEU A 15 -27.78 14.82 -30.14
N GLY A 16 -26.97 15.56 -29.40
CA GLY A 16 -25.60 15.90 -29.76
C GLY A 16 -24.59 14.84 -29.27
N HIS A 17 -23.76 14.32 -30.19
CA HIS A 17 -22.59 13.53 -29.81
C HIS A 17 -21.54 14.43 -29.16
N ARG A 18 -21.37 14.32 -27.84
CA ARG A 18 -20.23 14.90 -27.12
C ARG A 18 -19.17 13.83 -26.88
N PRO A 19 -18.11 13.72 -27.70
CA PRO A 19 -17.00 12.85 -27.37
C PRO A 19 -16.44 13.27 -26.01
N LEU A 20 -16.10 12.30 -25.17
CA LEU A 20 -15.43 12.57 -23.90
C LEU A 20 -14.13 13.31 -24.20
N ALA A 21 -14.01 14.55 -23.71
CA ALA A 21 -12.74 15.28 -23.78
C ALA A 21 -11.79 14.70 -22.72
N PRO A 22 -10.73 13.97 -23.11
CA PRO A 22 -9.83 13.36 -22.14
C PRO A 22 -9.12 14.46 -21.34
N ARG A 23 -9.18 14.36 -20.01
CA ARG A 23 -8.35 15.20 -19.15
C ARG A 23 -6.89 14.82 -19.36
N ARG A 24 -6.15 15.64 -20.11
CA ARG A 24 -4.70 15.45 -20.29
C ARG A 24 -3.99 15.78 -18.99
N ALA A 25 -3.29 14.81 -18.41
CA ALA A 25 -2.40 15.06 -17.30
C ALA A 25 -1.34 16.10 -17.72
N ARG A 26 -0.97 17.00 -16.80
CA ARG A 26 0.13 17.93 -17.03
C ARG A 26 1.42 17.11 -17.26
N PRO A 27 2.28 17.51 -18.21
CA PRO A 27 3.53 16.79 -18.46
C PRO A 27 4.42 16.82 -17.22
N ALA A 28 5.07 15.69 -16.94
CA ALA A 28 6.07 15.56 -15.90
C ALA A 28 7.17 16.62 -16.07
N ILE A 29 7.72 17.11 -14.95
CA ILE A 29 8.90 17.98 -15.02
C ILE A 29 10.06 17.13 -15.52
N ARG A 30 10.69 17.57 -16.59
CA ARG A 30 11.88 16.97 -17.19
C ARG A 30 12.94 18.06 -17.38
N ILE A 31 14.14 17.77 -16.92
CA ILE A 31 15.31 18.62 -17.05
C ILE A 31 16.41 17.75 -17.64
N ASP A 32 16.91 18.16 -18.79
CA ASP A 32 18.01 17.50 -19.50
C ASP A 32 19.23 18.42 -19.45
N ARG A 33 20.40 17.85 -19.16
CA ARG A 33 21.70 18.54 -19.23
C ARG A 33 22.59 17.74 -20.15
N LEU A 34 22.85 18.29 -21.34
CA LEU A 34 23.83 17.75 -22.27
C LEU A 34 25.19 18.38 -21.97
N PHE A 35 26.25 17.60 -22.12
CA PHE A 35 27.63 18.06 -21.97
C PHE A 35 28.31 18.14 -23.33
N ALA A 36 29.06 19.21 -23.57
CA ALA A 36 29.83 19.36 -24.79
C ALA A 36 30.98 18.34 -24.87
N GLU A 37 31.55 17.99 -23.72
CA GLU A 37 32.53 16.92 -23.56
C GLU A 37 32.04 15.91 -22.51
N PRO A 38 32.24 14.59 -22.73
CA PRO A 38 31.85 13.58 -21.76
C PRO A 38 32.50 13.79 -20.40
N ILE A 39 31.67 13.79 -19.34
CA ILE A 39 32.17 14.01 -17.98
C ILE A 39 32.68 12.70 -17.37
N GLY A 40 33.99 12.60 -17.17
CA GLY A 40 34.63 11.42 -16.53
C GLY A 40 34.53 11.38 -15.00
N SER A 41 33.86 12.34 -14.35
CA SER A 41 33.81 12.47 -12.89
C SER A 41 32.39 12.25 -12.35
N THR A 42 32.19 11.18 -11.59
CA THR A 42 30.92 10.92 -10.87
C THR A 42 30.62 12.02 -9.87
N ALA A 43 31.62 12.57 -9.17
CA ALA A 43 31.43 13.68 -8.24
C ALA A 43 30.89 14.94 -8.93
N TYR A 44 31.41 15.25 -10.12
CA TYR A 44 30.92 16.35 -10.92
C TYR A 44 29.50 16.09 -11.48
N ALA A 45 29.22 14.86 -11.91
CA ALA A 45 27.88 14.45 -12.34
C ALA A 45 26.85 14.64 -11.20
N LEU A 46 27.20 14.27 -9.96
CA LEU A 46 26.36 14.47 -8.79
C LEU A 46 26.17 15.94 -8.44
N LYS A 47 27.18 16.79 -8.65
CA LYS A 47 27.03 18.25 -8.52
C LYS A 47 26.03 18.79 -9.56
N ARG A 48 26.09 18.33 -10.81
CA ARG A 48 25.12 18.73 -11.84
C ARG A 48 23.72 18.22 -11.54
N LEU A 49 23.59 17.01 -11.02
CA LEU A 49 22.31 16.50 -10.52
C LEU A 49 21.74 17.38 -9.39
N ALA A 50 22.58 17.93 -8.51
CA ALA A 50 22.16 18.84 -7.45
C ALA A 50 21.55 20.15 -7.98
N GLU A 51 22.18 20.73 -8.99
CA GLU A 51 21.66 21.92 -9.68
C GLU A 51 20.33 21.60 -10.39
N MET A 52 20.23 20.44 -11.05
CA MET A 52 18.98 19.98 -11.68
C MET A 52 17.87 19.74 -10.65
N ALA A 53 18.20 19.23 -9.46
CA ALA A 53 17.23 19.03 -8.38
C ALA A 53 16.72 20.36 -7.82
N ALA A 54 17.57 21.39 -7.71
CA ALA A 54 17.16 22.74 -7.34
C ALA A 54 16.21 23.35 -8.38
N GLU A 55 16.57 23.24 -9.66
CA GLU A 55 15.73 23.69 -10.79
C GLU A 55 14.38 22.94 -10.83
N ALA A 56 14.38 21.63 -10.53
CA ALA A 56 13.15 20.86 -10.41
C ALA A 56 12.28 21.35 -9.24
N GLY A 57 12.90 21.68 -8.11
CA GLY A 57 12.24 22.24 -6.92
C GLY A 57 11.54 23.58 -7.20
N GLU A 58 12.20 24.47 -7.96
CA GLU A 58 11.64 25.75 -8.40
C GLU A 58 10.42 25.54 -9.32
N ARG A 59 10.55 24.69 -10.35
CA ARG A 59 9.44 24.38 -11.27
C ARG A 59 8.27 23.68 -10.56
N LEU A 60 8.54 22.86 -9.54
CA LEU A 60 7.52 22.27 -8.68
C LEU A 60 6.83 23.34 -7.82
N ALA A 61 7.59 24.30 -7.29
CA ALA A 61 7.05 25.42 -6.52
C ALA A 61 6.11 26.31 -7.35
N GLU A 62 6.49 26.65 -8.58
CA GLU A 62 5.65 27.39 -9.53
C GLU A 62 4.31 26.68 -9.81
N ARG A 63 4.31 25.34 -9.73
CA ARG A 63 3.10 24.52 -9.92
C ARG A 63 2.29 24.31 -8.64
N GLY A 64 2.77 24.76 -7.48
CA GLY A 64 2.17 24.45 -6.18
C GLY A 64 2.23 22.95 -5.84
N GLN A 65 3.30 22.27 -6.28
CA GLN A 65 3.46 20.82 -6.19
C GLN A 65 4.75 20.43 -5.46
N GLY A 66 4.80 19.17 -5.04
CA GLY A 66 6.02 18.46 -4.63
C GLY A 66 6.12 17.13 -5.37
N GLY A 67 7.33 16.68 -5.65
CA GLY A 67 7.58 15.39 -6.27
C GLY A 67 7.41 14.24 -5.27
N ARG A 68 6.84 13.14 -5.76
CA ARG A 68 6.69 11.85 -5.06
C ARG A 68 7.62 10.77 -5.62
N ARG A 69 8.01 10.93 -6.89
CA ARG A 69 8.94 10.04 -7.59
C ARG A 69 9.92 10.89 -8.37
N PHE A 70 11.20 10.56 -8.26
CA PHE A 70 12.28 11.20 -8.99
C PHE A 70 13.08 10.13 -9.71
N GLU A 71 13.34 10.36 -11.00
CA GLU A 71 14.16 9.49 -11.83
C GLU A 71 15.32 10.30 -12.41
N ALA A 72 16.54 9.93 -12.04
CA ALA A 72 17.76 10.47 -12.60
C ALA A 72 18.41 9.42 -13.50
N ILE A 73 18.70 9.76 -14.75
CA ILE A 73 19.37 8.85 -15.69
C ILE A 73 20.70 9.47 -16.10
N PHE A 74 21.77 8.70 -15.94
CA PHE A 74 23.11 9.04 -16.40
C PHE A 74 23.37 8.30 -17.70
N PHE A 75 23.47 9.02 -18.81
CA PHE A 75 23.77 8.45 -20.13
C PHE A 75 25.26 8.50 -20.34
N ARG A 76 25.85 7.35 -20.65
CA ARG A 76 27.28 7.17 -20.90
C ARG A 76 27.53 7.18 -22.40
N SER A 77 28.68 7.70 -22.80
CA SER A 77 29.02 7.88 -24.23
C SER A 77 29.08 6.60 -25.05
N ASP A 78 29.16 5.43 -24.42
CA ASP A 78 29.10 4.12 -25.07
C ASP A 78 27.67 3.56 -25.22
N GLY A 79 26.65 4.36 -24.89
CA GLY A 79 25.24 4.01 -25.00
C GLY A 79 24.65 3.35 -23.76
N LEU A 80 25.43 3.12 -22.69
CA LEU A 80 24.87 2.65 -21.42
C LEU A 80 24.09 3.76 -20.71
N ALA A 81 23.06 3.37 -19.97
CA ALA A 81 22.26 4.28 -19.15
C ALA A 81 22.12 3.72 -17.73
N PHE A 82 22.35 4.58 -16.74
CA PHE A 82 22.23 4.22 -15.33
C PHE A 82 21.01 4.94 -14.72
N PRO A 83 19.84 4.29 -14.67
CA PRO A 83 18.65 4.86 -14.07
C PRO A 83 18.68 4.72 -12.54
N LEU A 84 18.55 5.85 -11.86
CA LEU A 84 18.31 5.96 -10.43
C LEU A 84 16.88 6.40 -10.19
N ARG A 85 16.16 5.65 -9.37
CA ARG A 85 14.78 5.96 -8.99
C ARG A 85 14.69 6.05 -7.48
N VAL A 86 14.07 7.13 -7.00
CA VAL A 86 13.74 7.32 -5.59
C VAL A 86 12.29 7.74 -5.47
N GLU A 87 11.65 7.26 -4.41
CA GLU A 87 10.27 7.59 -4.05
C GLU A 87 10.26 8.28 -2.69
N THR A 88 9.31 9.17 -2.48
CA THR A 88 9.08 9.84 -1.19
C THR A 88 7.69 9.56 -0.69
N GLY A 89 7.56 9.45 0.64
CA GLY A 89 6.29 9.31 1.34
C GLY A 89 5.47 10.57 1.22
N LEU A 90 6.06 11.74 1.41
CA LEU A 90 5.37 13.03 1.26
C LEU A 90 5.84 13.75 -0.01
N PRO A 91 5.04 14.70 -0.54
CA PRO A 91 5.50 15.59 -1.60
C PRO A 91 6.75 16.35 -1.14
N VAL A 92 7.84 16.26 -1.91
CA VAL A 92 9.12 16.91 -1.62
C VAL A 92 9.51 17.82 -2.78
N ARG A 93 10.05 19.00 -2.49
CA ARG A 93 10.65 19.87 -3.52
C ARG A 93 12.03 20.43 -3.15
N ASP A 94 12.54 20.14 -1.96
CA ASP A 94 13.85 20.63 -1.55
C ASP A 94 14.97 19.76 -2.13
N ALA A 95 15.92 20.41 -2.80
CA ALA A 95 17.05 19.73 -3.43
C ALA A 95 17.89 18.90 -2.43
N PRO A 96 18.16 19.35 -1.18
CA PRO A 96 18.93 18.56 -0.22
C PRO A 96 18.29 17.20 0.11
N SER A 97 16.96 17.13 0.31
CA SER A 97 16.28 15.87 0.58
C SER A 97 16.27 14.95 -0.62
N ILE A 98 16.02 15.48 -1.82
CA ILE A 98 16.08 14.70 -3.07
C ILE A 98 17.48 14.10 -3.25
N LEU A 99 18.52 14.90 -3.10
CA LEU A 99 19.91 14.45 -3.25
C LEU A 99 20.34 13.45 -2.19
N ARG A 100 19.88 13.61 -0.95
CA ARG A 100 20.14 12.65 0.12
C ARG A 100 19.59 11.27 -0.24
N LEU A 101 18.37 11.19 -0.75
CA LEU A 101 17.78 9.93 -1.22
C LEU A 101 18.52 9.36 -2.43
N MET A 102 18.93 10.20 -3.38
CA MET A 102 19.73 9.76 -4.53
C MET A 102 21.08 9.16 -4.10
N ARG A 103 21.76 9.79 -3.14
CA ARG A 103 23.02 9.25 -2.58
C ARG A 103 22.81 7.91 -1.89
N GLU A 104 21.80 7.81 -1.02
CA GLU A 104 21.44 6.53 -0.38
C GLU A 104 21.14 5.44 -1.43
N ARG A 105 20.49 5.81 -2.54
CA ARG A 105 20.22 4.86 -3.64
C ARG A 105 21.49 4.41 -4.34
N ILE A 106 22.44 5.32 -4.56
CA ILE A 106 23.76 5.04 -5.17
C ILE A 106 24.58 4.13 -4.26
N ASP A 107 24.63 4.45 -2.97
CA ASP A 107 25.38 3.66 -1.97
C ASP A 107 24.80 2.25 -1.80
N ALA A 108 23.51 2.06 -2.11
CA ALA A 108 22.82 0.78 -2.10
C ALA A 108 22.94 0.00 -3.44
N LEU A 109 23.62 0.53 -4.46
CA LEU A 109 23.88 -0.23 -5.69
C LEU A 109 24.98 -1.27 -5.45
N SER A 110 24.80 -2.46 -5.99
CA SER A 110 25.85 -3.49 -6.01
C SER A 110 27.05 -3.06 -6.87
N ASP A 111 26.76 -2.45 -8.02
CA ASP A 111 27.75 -1.93 -8.95
C ASP A 111 27.77 -0.39 -8.87
N PRO A 112 28.95 0.24 -8.73
CA PRO A 112 29.04 1.69 -8.68
C PRO A 112 28.66 2.32 -10.03
N ILE A 113 28.23 3.58 -9.99
CA ILE A 113 28.04 4.37 -11.20
C ILE A 113 29.42 4.72 -11.78
N ASP A 114 29.86 3.90 -12.73
CA ASP A 114 31.13 4.06 -13.42
C ASP A 114 30.96 4.90 -14.70
N PRO A 115 31.57 6.09 -14.76
CA PRO A 115 31.53 6.95 -15.94
C PRO A 115 32.21 6.33 -17.16
N GLY A 116 33.16 5.39 -17.03
CA GLY A 116 33.88 4.83 -18.18
C GLY A 116 34.48 5.92 -19.08
N PHE A 117 33.98 6.04 -20.32
CA PHE A 117 34.35 7.09 -21.28
C PHE A 117 33.72 8.47 -21.00
N GLY A 118 32.91 8.57 -19.96
CA GLY A 118 32.22 9.78 -19.50
C GLY A 118 30.71 9.76 -19.74
N PHE A 119 29.99 10.59 -18.98
CA PHE A 119 28.58 10.84 -19.25
C PHE A 119 28.40 11.97 -20.25
N ASP A 120 27.60 11.77 -21.28
CA ASP A 120 27.26 12.77 -22.30
C ASP A 120 26.01 13.59 -21.92
N MET A 121 25.11 12.99 -21.14
CA MET A 121 23.86 13.61 -20.73
C MET A 121 23.40 13.13 -19.36
N LEU A 122 22.84 14.04 -18.57
CA LEU A 122 22.00 13.73 -17.41
C LEU A 122 20.55 14.10 -17.69
N ARG A 123 19.63 13.28 -17.21
CA ARG A 123 18.19 13.58 -17.21
C ARG A 123 17.64 13.43 -15.81
N LEU A 124 16.91 14.44 -15.34
CA LEU A 124 16.08 14.35 -14.14
C LEU A 124 14.61 14.50 -14.54
N THR A 125 13.80 13.52 -14.16
CA THR A 125 12.34 13.52 -14.38
C THR A 125 11.62 13.38 -13.05
N VAL A 126 10.50 14.10 -12.90
CA VAL A 126 9.58 13.96 -11.77
C VAL A 126 8.26 13.36 -12.29
N PRO A 127 8.19 12.03 -12.49
CA PRO A 127 7.03 11.39 -13.12
C PRO A 127 5.75 11.44 -12.27
N LEU A 128 5.88 11.52 -10.95
CA LEU A 128 4.76 11.68 -10.04
C LEU A 128 4.98 12.91 -9.16
N ALA A 129 4.06 13.87 -9.25
CA ALA A 129 4.03 15.06 -8.42
C ALA A 129 2.60 15.27 -7.90
N GLU A 130 2.51 15.70 -6.65
CA GLU A 130 1.24 15.92 -5.95
C GLU A 130 1.15 17.36 -5.45
N PRO A 131 -0.06 17.89 -5.22
CA PRO A 131 -0.23 19.20 -4.59
C PRO A 131 0.54 19.28 -3.28
N MET A 132 1.26 20.38 -3.09
CA MET A 132 2.00 20.64 -1.86
C MET A 132 1.75 22.07 -1.45
N ALA A 133 1.05 22.25 -0.32
CA ALA A 133 0.81 23.58 0.24
C ALA A 133 2.14 24.24 0.60
N ALA A 134 2.19 25.57 0.52
CA ALA A 134 3.31 26.31 1.10
C ALA A 134 3.27 26.09 2.62
N THR A 135 4.26 25.38 3.16
CA THR A 135 4.38 25.19 4.60
C THR A 135 4.70 26.54 5.22
N GLN A 136 3.70 27.21 5.78
CA GLN A 136 3.92 28.30 6.71
C GLN A 136 4.62 27.68 7.93
N LEU A 137 5.77 28.24 8.33
CA LEU A 137 6.43 27.90 9.59
C LEU A 137 5.48 28.29 10.73
N ALA A 138 4.55 27.40 11.08
CA ALA A 138 3.62 27.62 12.16
C ALA A 138 4.38 27.56 13.49
N LEU A 139 4.04 28.50 14.38
CA LEU A 139 4.64 28.66 15.70
C LEU A 139 4.44 27.44 16.63
N GLU A 140 3.56 26.49 16.27
CA GLU A 140 3.25 25.24 16.99
C GLU A 140 3.90 23.99 16.36
N GLY A 141 5.09 24.14 15.76
CA GLY A 141 5.76 23.17 14.87
C GLY A 141 6.23 21.81 15.45
N GLY A 142 5.60 21.27 16.49
CA GLY A 142 5.96 19.98 17.09
C GLY A 142 5.45 18.77 16.30
N GLU A 143 4.14 18.71 16.02
CA GLU A 143 3.52 17.49 15.45
C GLU A 143 3.70 17.34 13.94
N ALA A 144 3.55 18.43 13.17
CA ALA A 144 3.79 18.41 11.72
C ALA A 144 5.23 18.00 11.40
N ARG A 145 6.19 18.52 12.17
CA ARG A 145 7.62 18.21 12.00
C ARG A 145 7.97 16.77 12.40
N LYS A 146 7.28 16.21 13.41
CA LYS A 146 7.37 14.78 13.73
C LYS A 146 6.88 13.92 12.58
N GLY A 147 5.73 14.23 11.99
CA GLY A 147 5.19 13.53 10.82
C GLY A 147 6.15 13.53 9.62
N GLU A 148 6.73 14.69 9.29
CA GLU A 148 7.74 14.82 8.24
C GLU A 148 9.00 13.99 8.54
N SER A 149 9.46 13.98 9.79
CA SER A 149 10.65 13.22 10.19
C SER A 149 10.45 11.70 10.06
N VAL A 150 9.25 11.20 10.37
CA VAL A 150 8.88 9.78 10.22
C VAL A 150 8.80 9.43 8.74
N ALA A 151 8.20 10.28 7.90
CA ALA A 151 8.16 10.06 6.45
C ALA A 151 9.58 9.98 5.87
N ALA A 152 10.47 10.93 6.22
CA ALA A 152 11.86 10.94 5.76
C ALA A 152 12.69 9.74 6.28
N LEU A 153 12.31 9.15 7.42
CA LEU A 153 12.88 7.90 7.91
C LEU A 153 12.38 6.72 7.07
N VAL A 154 11.07 6.62 6.85
CA VAL A 154 10.46 5.57 6.00
C VAL A 154 11.08 5.57 4.61
N ASP A 155 11.24 6.74 3.98
CA ASP A 155 11.85 6.86 2.65
C ASP A 155 13.24 6.24 2.58
N ARG A 156 14.10 6.54 3.58
CA ARG A 156 15.46 5.97 3.64
C ARG A 156 15.45 4.47 3.88
N LEU A 157 14.61 4.00 4.79
CA LEU A 157 14.52 2.57 5.09
C LEU A 157 13.99 1.80 3.86
N SER A 158 13.02 2.36 3.14
CA SER A 158 12.49 1.78 1.90
C SER A 158 13.54 1.74 0.78
N ILE A 159 14.43 2.73 0.67
CA ILE A 159 15.54 2.69 -0.31
C ILE A 159 16.53 1.57 0.03
N ARG A 160 16.94 1.44 1.29
CA ARG A 160 17.97 0.49 1.71
C ARG A 160 17.48 -0.95 1.82
N ALA A 161 16.32 -1.16 2.42
CA ALA A 161 15.74 -2.49 2.59
C ALA A 161 14.98 -2.97 1.34
N GLY A 162 14.63 -2.04 0.45
CA GLY A 162 13.78 -2.28 -0.69
C GLY A 162 12.32 -1.89 -0.43
N ARG A 163 11.68 -1.38 -1.47
CA ARG A 163 10.33 -0.79 -1.46
C ARG A 163 9.28 -1.60 -0.70
N GLY A 164 9.27 -2.92 -0.91
CA GLY A 164 8.26 -3.81 -0.32
C GLY A 164 8.57 -4.33 1.08
N ARG A 165 9.75 -4.03 1.65
CA ARG A 165 10.15 -4.54 2.98
C ARG A 165 9.64 -3.68 4.14
N ILE A 166 9.46 -2.39 3.91
CA ILE A 166 8.87 -1.48 4.89
C ILE A 166 7.42 -1.28 4.50
N GLN A 167 6.53 -1.83 5.32
CA GLN A 167 5.10 -1.88 5.03
C GLN A 167 4.30 -1.13 6.09
N ARG A 168 3.15 -0.62 5.67
CA ARG A 168 2.11 -0.05 6.53
C ARG A 168 0.85 -0.89 6.32
N LEU A 169 0.20 -1.23 7.41
CA LEU A 169 -1.14 -1.83 7.37
C LEU A 169 -2.15 -0.73 7.06
N VAL A 170 -3.05 -0.99 6.14
CA VAL A 170 -4.13 -0.07 5.75
C VAL A 170 -5.45 -0.83 5.87
N PRO A 171 -6.46 -0.26 6.55
CA PRO A 171 -7.76 -0.91 6.65
C PRO A 171 -8.39 -1.02 5.26
N CYS A 172 -9.11 -2.10 5.03
CA CYS A 172 -9.86 -2.34 3.81
C CYS A 172 -11.29 -2.70 4.18
N ASP A 173 -12.23 -2.24 3.37
CA ASP A 173 -13.66 -2.45 3.58
C ASP A 173 -14.06 -3.87 3.14
N SER A 174 -13.58 -4.86 3.92
CA SER A 174 -13.88 -6.27 3.75
C SER A 174 -14.17 -6.88 5.12
N HIS A 175 -15.28 -7.60 5.22
CA HIS A 175 -15.61 -8.37 6.42
C HIS A 175 -14.81 -9.68 6.52
N ILE A 176 -14.11 -10.08 5.44
CA ILE A 176 -13.24 -11.26 5.41
C ILE A 176 -11.98 -10.99 6.22
N PRO A 177 -11.67 -11.75 7.28
CA PRO A 177 -10.58 -11.42 8.21
C PRO A 177 -9.22 -11.25 7.55
N GLU A 178 -8.89 -12.09 6.57
CA GLU A 178 -7.62 -12.06 5.83
C GLU A 178 -7.49 -10.82 4.92
N GLN A 179 -8.62 -10.19 4.57
CA GLN A 179 -8.69 -9.05 3.63
C GLN A 179 -9.12 -7.75 4.31
N ALA A 180 -9.40 -7.77 5.62
CA ALA A 180 -9.80 -6.61 6.40
C ALA A 180 -8.69 -5.54 6.49
N GLN A 181 -7.44 -5.93 6.23
CA GLN A 181 -6.31 -5.02 6.11
C GLN A 181 -5.32 -5.50 5.05
N LEU A 182 -4.63 -4.55 4.42
CA LEU A 182 -3.57 -4.82 3.46
C LEU A 182 -2.24 -4.26 3.93
N ALA A 183 -1.18 -5.04 3.77
CA ALA A 183 0.19 -4.59 3.94
C ALA A 183 0.69 -3.94 2.65
N LEU A 184 0.69 -2.60 2.61
CA LEU A 184 1.15 -1.82 1.46
C LEU A 184 2.54 -1.22 1.73
N PRO A 185 3.36 -0.94 0.69
CA PRO A 185 4.62 -0.24 0.86
C PRO A 185 4.44 1.08 1.62
N ALA A 186 5.19 1.29 2.70
CA ALA A 186 5.00 2.44 3.58
C ALA A 186 5.32 3.79 2.90
N VAL A 187 6.16 3.78 1.86
CA VAL A 187 6.50 4.94 1.03
C VAL A 187 5.34 5.39 0.13
N GLU A 188 4.36 4.51 -0.11
CA GLU A 188 3.09 4.93 -0.72
C GLU A 188 2.22 5.59 0.36
N ALA A 189 2.48 6.86 0.65
CA ALA A 189 1.57 7.60 1.52
C ALA A 189 0.19 7.72 0.84
N ARG A 190 -0.79 7.13 1.52
CA ARG A 190 -2.21 7.38 1.32
C ARG A 190 -2.71 8.34 2.38
N ALA A 191 -3.84 8.99 2.11
CA ALA A 191 -4.57 9.72 3.13
C ALA A 191 -4.77 8.81 4.36
N PRO A 192 -4.59 9.33 5.59
CA PRO A 192 -4.93 8.59 6.79
C PRO A 192 -6.36 8.08 6.65
N VAL A 193 -6.53 6.76 6.70
CA VAL A 193 -7.84 6.14 6.71
C VAL A 193 -8.21 5.96 8.17
N ASP A 194 -9.44 6.34 8.51
CA ASP A 194 -9.99 6.05 9.82
C ASP A 194 -10.05 4.53 10.01
N TRP A 195 -9.47 4.05 11.10
CA TRP A 195 -9.54 2.63 11.47
C TRP A 195 -10.91 2.25 12.05
N GLY A 196 -11.81 3.23 12.15
CA GLY A 196 -13.10 3.10 12.80
C GLY A 196 -12.98 3.18 14.31
N PRO A 197 -14.10 3.03 15.03
CA PRO A 197 -14.08 2.99 16.48
C PRO A 197 -13.25 1.80 16.95
N VAL A 198 -12.17 2.07 17.67
CA VAL A 198 -11.57 1.11 18.58
C VAL A 198 -12.65 0.83 19.65
N GLY A 199 -12.94 -0.44 19.94
CA GLY A 199 -13.98 -0.83 20.92
C GLY A 199 -13.81 -0.13 22.28
N GLU A 200 -14.80 -0.28 23.18
CA GLU A 200 -14.77 0.43 24.45
C GLU A 200 -13.47 0.11 25.23
N PRO A 201 -12.84 1.12 25.87
CA PRO A 201 -11.61 0.89 26.63
C PRO A 201 -11.82 -0.18 27.71
N GLY A 202 -11.20 -1.34 27.54
CA GLY A 202 -11.32 -2.48 28.44
C GLY A 202 -11.98 -3.72 27.82
N ASP A 203 -12.65 -3.58 26.67
CA ASP A 203 -13.19 -4.73 25.95
C ASP A 203 -12.07 -5.60 25.37
N PRO A 204 -12.19 -6.94 25.45
CA PRO A 204 -11.23 -7.82 24.81
C PRO A 204 -11.30 -7.66 23.28
N PRO A 205 -10.16 -7.78 22.57
CA PRO A 205 -10.16 -7.71 21.12
C PRO A 205 -11.07 -8.81 20.54
N LEU A 206 -11.97 -8.42 19.64
CA LEU A 206 -12.92 -9.35 19.01
C LEU A 206 -12.21 -10.38 18.11
N ARG A 207 -11.09 -9.98 17.50
CA ARG A 207 -10.29 -10.79 16.58
C ARG A 207 -8.81 -10.79 17.00
N PRO A 208 -8.07 -11.90 16.77
CA PRO A 208 -6.63 -11.98 17.08
C PRO A 208 -5.79 -10.96 16.32
N ILE A 209 -4.67 -10.53 16.92
CA ILE A 209 -3.66 -9.70 16.24
C ILE A 209 -2.87 -10.53 15.21
N HIS A 210 -2.63 -11.81 15.50
CA HIS A 210 -1.92 -12.72 14.61
C HIS A 210 -2.89 -13.73 14.00
N LEU A 211 -3.02 -13.67 12.67
CA LEU A 211 -3.74 -14.65 11.87
C LEU A 211 -2.75 -15.58 11.17
N PHE A 212 -3.11 -16.86 11.09
CA PHE A 212 -2.44 -17.84 10.26
C PHE A 212 -2.98 -17.75 8.83
N ASP A 213 -2.08 -17.48 7.88
CA ASP A 213 -2.36 -17.53 6.45
C ASP A 213 -1.43 -18.57 5.79
N PRO A 214 -1.94 -19.73 5.34
CA PRO A 214 -3.35 -20.15 5.42
C PRO A 214 -3.76 -20.58 6.84
N PRO A 215 -5.07 -20.59 7.17
CA PRO A 215 -5.58 -21.14 8.42
C PRO A 215 -5.17 -22.60 8.63
N GLN A 216 -4.89 -22.99 9.87
CA GLN A 216 -4.38 -24.32 10.18
C GLN A 216 -5.53 -25.29 10.49
N SER A 217 -5.61 -26.41 9.76
CA SER A 217 -6.61 -27.45 10.04
C SER A 217 -6.42 -28.07 11.43
N ILE A 218 -7.53 -28.38 12.10
CA ILE A 218 -7.56 -29.04 13.42
C ILE A 218 -8.45 -30.29 13.36
N ASP A 219 -8.10 -31.30 14.15
CA ASP A 219 -8.96 -32.48 14.30
C ASP A 219 -9.94 -32.26 15.43
N VAL A 220 -11.23 -32.33 15.13
CA VAL A 220 -12.30 -32.28 16.13
C VAL A 220 -12.58 -33.68 16.65
N ILE A 221 -12.50 -33.84 17.97
CA ILE A 221 -12.68 -35.14 18.64
C ILE A 221 -14.08 -35.24 19.26
N ALA A 222 -14.69 -34.12 19.63
CA ALA A 222 -16.04 -34.05 20.18
C ALA A 222 -16.77 -32.80 19.64
N GLY A 223 -17.48 -32.97 18.53
CA GLY A 223 -18.25 -31.89 17.88
C GLY A 223 -19.63 -31.69 18.52
N VAL A 224 -20.11 -30.45 18.54
CA VAL A 224 -21.48 -30.08 18.89
C VAL A 224 -22.14 -29.54 17.61
N PRO A 225 -23.41 -29.89 17.29
CA PRO A 225 -24.06 -29.46 16.04
C PRO A 225 -24.04 -27.93 15.82
N ASP A 226 -24.26 -27.15 16.88
CA ASP A 226 -24.38 -25.69 16.80
C ASP A 226 -23.27 -24.92 17.55
N GLY A 227 -22.23 -25.63 18.00
CA GLY A 227 -21.18 -25.06 18.86
C GLY A 227 -19.75 -25.44 18.44
N PRO A 228 -18.74 -24.85 19.10
CA PRO A 228 -17.37 -25.25 18.91
C PRO A 228 -17.10 -26.66 19.46
N PRO A 229 -16.01 -27.31 19.03
CA PRO A 229 -15.64 -28.60 19.56
C PRO A 229 -15.30 -28.52 21.06
N HIS A 230 -15.74 -29.50 21.85
CA HIS A 230 -15.32 -29.64 23.26
C HIS A 230 -13.83 -29.95 23.38
N ARG A 231 -13.28 -30.64 22.38
CA ARG A 231 -11.88 -31.05 22.34
C ARG A 231 -11.40 -31.04 20.90
N PHE A 232 -10.23 -30.43 20.68
CA PHE A 232 -9.57 -30.43 19.39
C PHE A 232 -8.08 -30.77 19.53
N ARG A 233 -7.50 -31.30 18.46
CA ARG A 233 -6.07 -31.56 18.35
C ARG A 233 -5.44 -30.59 17.36
N TRP A 234 -4.40 -29.90 17.81
CA TRP A 234 -3.64 -28.96 16.99
C TRP A 234 -2.15 -29.15 17.26
N ARG A 235 -1.34 -29.27 16.18
CA ARG A 235 0.11 -29.54 16.26
C ARG A 235 0.47 -30.69 17.23
N ARG A 236 -0.32 -31.78 17.18
CA ARG A 236 -0.22 -32.98 18.04
C ARG A 236 -0.53 -32.75 19.53
N ALA A 237 -0.88 -31.54 19.95
CA ALA A 237 -1.33 -31.25 21.30
C ALA A 237 -2.86 -31.34 21.38
N LEU A 238 -3.35 -31.86 22.51
CA LEU A 238 -4.77 -31.93 22.82
C LEU A 238 -5.19 -30.70 23.62
N HIS A 239 -6.30 -30.08 23.22
CA HIS A 239 -6.87 -28.90 23.84
C HIS A 239 -8.32 -29.19 24.26
N ASP A 240 -8.58 -29.07 25.56
CA ASP A 240 -9.92 -29.17 26.14
C ASP A 240 -10.51 -27.77 26.26
N VAL A 241 -11.62 -27.52 25.57
CA VAL A 241 -12.31 -26.22 25.56
C VAL A 241 -13.15 -26.10 26.82
N VAL A 242 -12.90 -25.05 27.62
CA VAL A 242 -13.61 -24.78 28.87
C VAL A 242 -14.59 -23.62 28.76
N ARG A 243 -14.33 -22.66 27.85
CA ARG A 243 -15.22 -21.53 27.58
C ARG A 243 -15.24 -21.24 26.09
N PHE A 244 -16.36 -20.71 25.59
CA PHE A 244 -16.44 -20.23 24.23
C PHE A 244 -17.43 -19.06 24.07
N GLU A 245 -17.26 -18.31 22.99
CA GLU A 245 -18.14 -17.23 22.54
C GLU A 245 -18.29 -17.31 21.01
N GLY A 246 -19.49 -17.01 20.51
CA GLY A 246 -19.84 -17.08 19.09
C GLY A 246 -21.19 -17.78 18.83
N PRO A 247 -21.55 -18.05 17.55
CA PRO A 247 -20.72 -17.84 16.36
C PRO A 247 -20.73 -16.40 15.84
N GLU A 248 -19.56 -15.89 15.43
CA GLU A 248 -19.49 -14.79 14.45
C GLU A 248 -19.61 -15.41 13.06
N ARG A 249 -20.73 -15.15 12.37
CA ARG A 249 -21.00 -15.72 11.04
C ARG A 249 -20.50 -14.79 9.94
N ILE A 250 -19.56 -15.29 9.15
CA ILE A 250 -18.93 -14.56 8.04
C ILE A 250 -19.24 -15.31 6.74
N ALA A 251 -20.16 -14.76 5.94
CA ALA A 251 -20.45 -15.26 4.59
C ALA A 251 -19.38 -14.78 3.59
N PRO A 252 -19.20 -15.47 2.45
CA PRO A 252 -18.36 -14.96 1.36
C PRO A 252 -18.85 -13.61 0.81
N GLU A 253 -17.97 -12.86 0.15
CA GLU A 253 -18.30 -11.59 -0.49
C GLU A 253 -19.14 -11.81 -1.76
N TRP A 254 -20.48 -11.77 -1.61
CA TRP A 254 -21.44 -12.09 -2.68
C TRP A 254 -21.23 -11.26 -3.97
N TRP A 255 -20.76 -10.02 -3.86
CA TRP A 255 -20.49 -9.15 -5.02
C TRP A 255 -19.26 -9.56 -5.84
N ARG A 256 -18.48 -10.56 -5.39
CA ARG A 256 -17.41 -11.16 -6.19
C ARG A 256 -17.89 -12.34 -7.04
N ALA A 257 -19.15 -12.77 -6.90
CA ALA A 257 -19.74 -13.78 -7.76
C ALA A 257 -19.88 -13.24 -9.19
N PRO A 258 -19.52 -14.03 -10.23
CA PRO A 258 -19.66 -13.61 -11.63
C PRO A 258 -21.06 -13.18 -12.06
N ASP A 259 -22.10 -13.67 -11.38
CA ASP A 259 -23.53 -13.43 -11.64
C ASP A 259 -24.27 -12.84 -10.43
N GLY A 260 -23.56 -12.50 -9.35
CA GLY A 260 -24.17 -12.04 -8.08
C GLY A 260 -24.94 -13.12 -7.32
N ALA A 261 -24.97 -14.37 -7.81
CA ALA A 261 -25.65 -15.48 -7.17
C ALA A 261 -24.68 -16.30 -6.30
N ILE A 262 -25.12 -16.64 -5.09
CA ILE A 262 -24.40 -17.51 -4.14
C ILE A 262 -24.72 -18.98 -4.45
N GLU A 263 -24.68 -19.39 -5.72
CA GLU A 263 -24.90 -20.79 -6.10
C GLU A 263 -23.57 -21.52 -6.32
N GLY A 264 -23.24 -22.43 -5.39
CA GLY A 264 -22.12 -23.36 -5.48
C GLY A 264 -20.79 -22.90 -4.86
N ASP A 265 -19.77 -23.75 -4.97
CA ASP A 265 -18.39 -23.55 -4.47
C ASP A 265 -17.65 -22.35 -5.14
N SER A 266 -18.33 -21.54 -5.97
CA SER A 266 -17.74 -20.49 -6.81
C SER A 266 -17.20 -19.28 -6.02
N ILE A 267 -17.82 -18.94 -4.88
CA ILE A 267 -17.39 -17.82 -4.00
C ILE A 267 -16.90 -18.25 -2.61
N GLY A 268 -16.87 -19.56 -2.33
CA GLY A 268 -16.54 -20.13 -1.02
C GLY A 268 -17.74 -20.37 -0.12
N LYS A 269 -17.51 -20.92 1.08
CA LYS A 269 -18.56 -21.30 2.05
C LYS A 269 -18.60 -20.35 3.24
N THR A 270 -19.73 -20.32 3.94
CA THR A 270 -19.90 -19.53 5.16
C THR A 270 -18.98 -20.06 6.26
N ARG A 271 -18.39 -19.15 7.05
CA ARG A 271 -17.53 -19.48 8.19
C ARG A 271 -18.22 -19.07 9.49
N ASP A 272 -18.45 -20.04 10.37
CA ASP A 272 -18.89 -19.77 11.75
C ASP A 272 -17.65 -19.73 12.65
N TYR A 273 -17.29 -18.54 13.14
CA TYR A 273 -16.13 -18.30 14.00
C TYR A 273 -16.49 -18.39 15.48
N TYR A 274 -15.60 -19.01 16.25
CA TYR A 274 -15.72 -19.19 17.69
C TYR A 274 -14.44 -18.75 18.38
N ARG A 275 -14.58 -17.95 19.44
CA ARG A 275 -13.52 -17.66 20.41
C ARG A 275 -13.58 -18.75 21.46
N VAL A 276 -12.52 -19.53 21.63
CA VAL A 276 -12.48 -20.62 22.63
C VAL A 276 -11.32 -20.43 23.58
N GLU A 277 -11.53 -20.79 24.84
CA GLU A 277 -10.49 -20.84 25.87
C GLU A 277 -10.25 -22.29 26.27
N ASP A 278 -8.99 -22.72 26.33
CA ASP A 278 -8.62 -24.05 26.80
C ASP A 278 -8.43 -24.11 28.32
N ALA A 279 -8.36 -25.32 28.88
CA ALA A 279 -8.15 -25.55 30.31
C ALA A 279 -6.84 -24.95 30.88
N ARG A 280 -5.93 -24.48 30.02
CA ARG A 280 -4.69 -23.78 30.42
C ARG A 280 -4.79 -22.26 30.25
N GLY A 281 -6.00 -21.73 29.98
CA GLY A 281 -6.27 -20.31 29.82
C GLY A 281 -5.85 -19.73 28.46
N ARG A 282 -5.47 -20.57 27.49
CA ARG A 282 -5.08 -20.08 26.16
C ARG A 282 -6.32 -19.88 25.30
N ARG A 283 -6.34 -18.76 24.58
CA ARG A 283 -7.49 -18.34 23.78
C ARG A 283 -7.19 -18.50 22.28
N TYR A 284 -8.10 -19.17 21.58
CA TYR A 284 -7.99 -19.52 20.17
C TYR A 284 -9.17 -18.95 19.39
N TRP A 285 -8.92 -18.60 18.12
CA TRP A 285 -9.96 -18.24 17.17
C TRP A 285 -10.10 -19.35 16.14
N LEU A 286 -11.20 -20.10 16.27
CA LEU A 286 -11.50 -21.26 15.44
C LEU A 286 -12.64 -20.92 14.49
N PHE A 287 -12.72 -21.60 13.36
CA PHE A 287 -13.93 -21.57 12.56
C PHE A 287 -14.27 -22.93 11.97
N ARG A 288 -15.56 -23.09 11.73
CA ARG A 288 -16.15 -24.15 10.93
C ARG A 288 -16.36 -23.65 9.51
N HIS A 289 -15.82 -24.36 8.53
CA HIS A 289 -15.90 -23.99 7.11
C HIS A 289 -17.09 -24.70 6.46
N GLY A 290 -18.21 -23.99 6.36
CA GLY A 290 -19.47 -24.46 5.80
C GLY A 290 -20.53 -24.70 6.88
N LEU A 291 -21.79 -24.37 6.54
CA LEU A 291 -22.95 -24.68 7.36
C LEU A 291 -23.33 -26.16 7.22
N TYR A 292 -23.35 -26.86 8.36
CA TYR A 292 -23.77 -28.27 8.42
C TYR A 292 -25.21 -28.43 7.91
N GLY A 293 -25.42 -29.35 6.97
CA GLY A 293 -26.73 -29.67 6.42
C GLY A 293 -27.30 -28.67 5.40
N ALA A 294 -26.70 -27.48 5.25
CA ALA A 294 -27.08 -26.49 4.25
C ALA A 294 -26.06 -26.37 3.11
N GLU A 295 -24.77 -26.24 3.45
CA GLU A 295 -23.70 -26.03 2.47
C GLU A 295 -22.78 -27.26 2.33
N THR A 296 -22.62 -28.04 3.40
CA THR A 296 -21.75 -29.23 3.39
C THR A 296 -22.17 -30.29 4.41
N PRO A 297 -22.04 -31.59 4.09
CA PRO A 297 -22.32 -32.66 5.04
C PRO A 297 -21.22 -32.85 6.10
N ASP A 298 -19.98 -32.44 5.83
CA ASP A 298 -18.84 -32.58 6.74
C ASP A 298 -17.97 -31.32 6.75
N PRO A 299 -18.32 -30.32 7.58
CA PRO A 299 -17.61 -29.05 7.59
C PRO A 299 -16.24 -29.18 8.30
N GLY A 300 -15.18 -28.80 7.59
CA GLY A 300 -13.83 -28.79 8.14
C GLY A 300 -13.64 -27.72 9.22
N TRP A 301 -12.78 -28.01 10.20
CA TRP A 301 -12.43 -27.08 11.27
C TRP A 301 -11.01 -26.56 11.12
N TYR A 302 -10.85 -25.27 11.41
CA TYR A 302 -9.59 -24.55 11.27
C TYR A 302 -9.35 -23.63 12.46
N LEU A 303 -8.09 -23.48 12.82
CA LEU A 303 -7.59 -22.48 13.74
C LEU A 303 -7.01 -21.33 12.90
N HIS A 304 -7.63 -20.16 13.02
CA HIS A 304 -7.27 -18.97 12.25
C HIS A 304 -6.33 -18.05 13.02
N GLY A 305 -6.43 -17.97 14.35
CA GLY A 305 -5.52 -17.11 15.11
C GLY A 305 -5.46 -17.40 16.60
N LEU A 306 -4.54 -16.70 17.26
CA LEU A 306 -4.25 -16.81 18.69
C LEU A 306 -4.41 -15.45 19.36
N PHE A 307 -5.17 -15.38 20.45
CA PHE A 307 -5.23 -14.17 21.26
C PHE A 307 -4.01 -14.11 22.20
N ALA A 308 -3.50 -12.90 22.43
CA ALA A 308 -2.41 -12.64 23.36
C ALA A 308 -2.85 -12.78 24.83
#